data_AF-A0A6H5KNL6-F1
#
_entry.id   AF-A0A6H5KNL6-F1
#
_cell.length_a   1.000
_cell.length_b   1.000
_cell.length_c   1.000
_cell.angle_alpha   90.00
_cell.angle_beta   90.00
_cell.angle_gamma   90.00
#
_symmetry.space_group_name_H-M   'P 1'
#
loop_
_entity.id
_entity.type
_entity.pdbx_description
1 polymer ?
#
loop_
_entity_poly.entity_id
_entity_poly.type
_entity_poly.pdbx_seq_one_letter_code
_entity_poly.pdbx_strand_id
1 'polypeptide(L)'
;MLVGESPSGILIRKIHGVIAEMPRDKVFARWYGDKGHVESTRTFHGIWAASGEIAYLLRSTLGLNKGDRVVLAFNFGLRFFVVFLGCLRAGVVAVPVYPPNPATLQKSLGKLSLIVESCEPKMIFLCPLVNKLRLASKVRAVATGNSGWPDLPYHCPMVKEETPSKANTSSSSSFRLLMGGGRTSNADERRKSFDDPSIKAADVAFLQFTSGSTSDPKGVMITFGNLDHNISSVLLSSNMEIAARGGPPPQDGRAWFSWLPTSHDMGLIQGTLVPFVGGWTAAYCSPISFLRRPLVWLELMSKEKSQMTAAPDFAYRLCVRKC
;
A
#
# COMPACT_ATOMS: atom_id res chain seq x y z
N MET A 1 20.84 -3.50 -21.11
CA MET A 1 20.30 -4.54 -22.01
C MET A 1 18.80 -4.27 -22.12
N LEU A 2 18.37 -3.88 -23.32
CA LEU A 2 16.99 -3.85 -23.81
C LEU A 2 15.93 -3.10 -22.97
N VAL A 3 15.55 -1.90 -23.45
CA VAL A 3 14.11 -1.56 -23.61
C VAL A 3 13.56 -2.52 -24.67
N GLY A 4 13.51 -3.80 -24.33
CA GLY A 4 12.78 -4.81 -25.06
C GLY A 4 11.36 -4.72 -24.54
N GLU A 5 10.39 -4.77 -25.44
CA GLU A 5 9.00 -4.96 -25.09
C GLU A 5 8.92 -6.01 -23.98
N SER A 6 8.60 -5.56 -22.76
CA SER A 6 8.36 -6.48 -21.66
C SER A 6 7.21 -7.36 -22.12
N PRO A 7 7.36 -8.70 -22.11
CA PRO A 7 6.37 -9.60 -22.70
C PRO A 7 5.04 -9.25 -22.07
N SER A 8 4.11 -8.78 -22.91
CA SER A 8 2.72 -8.40 -22.65
C SER A 8 2.10 -9.21 -21.51
N GLY A 9 2.41 -8.80 -20.28
CA GLY A 9 2.28 -9.59 -19.08
C GLY A 9 1.58 -8.74 -18.05
N ILE A 10 0.58 -9.33 -17.39
CA ILE A 10 -0.15 -8.66 -16.32
C ILE A 10 0.84 -8.08 -15.30
N LEU A 11 0.60 -6.84 -14.85
CA LEU A 11 1.39 -6.07 -13.88
C LEU A 11 2.05 -6.91 -12.76
N ILE A 12 1.31 -7.88 -12.21
CA ILE A 12 1.79 -8.81 -11.17
C ILE A 12 3.02 -9.61 -11.61
N ARG A 13 3.05 -10.12 -12.85
CA ARG A 13 4.21 -10.86 -13.39
C ARG A 13 5.41 -9.96 -13.59
N LYS A 14 5.19 -8.74 -14.06
CA LYS A 14 6.24 -7.71 -14.20
C LYS A 14 6.85 -7.37 -12.85
N ILE A 15 6.03 -7.12 -11.84
CA ILE A 15 6.50 -6.91 -10.46
C ILE A 15 7.30 -8.11 -9.96
N HIS A 16 6.79 -9.33 -10.19
CA HIS A 16 7.48 -10.55 -9.76
C HIS A 16 8.89 -10.66 -10.38
N GLY A 17 9.01 -10.45 -11.69
CA GLY A 17 10.29 -10.50 -12.39
C GLY A 17 11.27 -9.44 -11.87
N VAL A 18 10.80 -8.20 -11.72
CA VAL A 18 11.60 -7.10 -11.17
C VAL A 18 12.13 -7.43 -9.77
N ILE A 19 11.28 -7.98 -8.89
CA ILE A 19 11.69 -8.29 -7.50
C ILE A 19 12.62 -9.52 -7.45
N ALA A 20 12.42 -10.51 -8.33
CA ALA A 20 13.24 -11.72 -8.38
C ALA A 20 14.73 -11.42 -8.67
N GLU A 21 15.01 -10.36 -9.44
CA GLU A 21 16.36 -9.92 -9.77
C GLU A 21 17.00 -9.02 -8.70
N MET A 22 16.23 -8.53 -7.73
CA MET A 22 16.72 -7.61 -6.69
C MET A 22 17.40 -8.33 -5.52
N PRO A 23 18.42 -7.71 -4.90
CA PRO A 23 18.94 -8.14 -3.60
C PRO A 23 17.83 -8.24 -2.55
N ARG A 24 17.87 -9.28 -1.72
CA ARG A 24 16.82 -9.56 -0.71
C ARG A 24 16.66 -8.44 0.32
N ASP A 25 17.75 -7.75 0.62
CA ASP A 25 17.84 -6.65 1.58
C ASP A 25 17.58 -5.27 0.94
N LYS A 26 17.27 -5.22 -0.37
CA LYS A 26 16.96 -3.96 -1.05
C LYS A 26 15.74 -3.31 -0.40
N VAL A 27 15.97 -2.15 0.21
CA VAL A 27 14.94 -1.35 0.85
C VAL A 27 14.04 -0.74 -0.21
N PHE A 28 12.73 -1.03 -0.10
CA PHE A 28 11.71 -0.28 -0.81
C PHE A 28 11.31 0.97 -0.03
N ALA A 29 10.89 0.84 1.23
CA ALA A 29 10.25 1.96 1.92
C ALA A 29 10.87 2.25 3.28
N ARG A 30 11.06 3.54 3.58
CA ARG A 30 11.31 4.05 4.93
C ARG A 30 10.16 4.94 5.36
N TRP A 31 9.56 4.64 6.51
CA TRP A 31 8.50 5.42 7.11
C TRP A 31 9.04 6.30 8.22
N TYR A 32 8.86 7.61 8.09
CA TYR A 32 9.27 8.62 9.05
C TYR A 32 8.12 9.02 9.97
N GLY A 33 8.37 8.96 11.26
CA GLY A 33 7.48 9.49 12.29
C GLY A 33 7.53 11.01 12.41
N ASP A 34 6.66 11.56 13.25
CA ASP A 34 6.57 13.01 13.49
C ASP A 34 7.88 13.64 14.01
N LYS A 35 8.73 12.84 14.65
CA LYS A 35 10.05 13.25 15.16
C LYS A 35 11.17 13.21 14.09
N GLY A 36 10.87 12.84 12.85
CA GLY A 36 11.87 12.76 11.76
C GLY A 36 12.81 11.54 11.83
N HIS A 37 12.49 10.57 12.68
CA HIS A 37 13.18 9.27 12.75
C HIS A 37 12.43 8.20 11.95
N VAL A 38 13.17 7.23 11.42
CA VAL A 38 12.60 6.08 10.74
C VAL A 38 11.93 5.17 11.79
N GLU A 39 10.61 5.01 11.68
CA GLU A 39 9.83 4.14 12.56
C GLU A 39 9.66 2.73 11.98
N SER A 40 9.67 2.60 10.65
CA SER A 40 9.58 1.31 9.97
C SER A 40 10.32 1.34 8.64
N THR A 41 10.90 0.20 8.28
CA THR A 41 11.54 -0.03 6.99
C THR A 41 10.95 -1.29 6.36
N ARG A 42 10.77 -1.30 5.05
CA ARG A 42 10.39 -2.49 4.28
C ARG A 42 11.30 -2.74 3.11
N THR A 43 11.62 -4.00 2.88
CA THR A 43 12.27 -4.45 1.65
C THR A 43 11.26 -4.72 0.55
N PHE A 44 11.71 -4.73 -0.71
CA PHE A 44 10.88 -5.16 -1.86
C PHE A 44 10.39 -6.59 -1.66
N HIS A 45 11.31 -7.50 -1.31
CA HIS A 45 11.01 -8.90 -1.03
C HIS A 45 10.04 -9.06 0.14
N GLY A 46 10.21 -8.28 1.22
CA GLY A 46 9.33 -8.30 2.38
C GLY A 46 7.88 -7.91 2.06
N ILE A 47 7.69 -6.83 1.29
CA ILE A 47 6.35 -6.44 0.81
C ILE A 47 5.77 -7.49 -0.12
N TRP A 48 6.56 -8.01 -1.06
CA TRP A 48 6.09 -9.01 -2.00
C TRP A 48 5.64 -10.29 -1.29
N ALA A 49 6.46 -10.81 -0.37
CA ALA A 49 6.14 -11.99 0.43
C ALA A 49 4.87 -11.76 1.27
N ALA A 50 4.81 -10.67 2.02
CA ALA A 50 3.65 -10.34 2.85
C ALA A 50 2.37 -10.16 2.01
N SER A 51 2.47 -9.58 0.81
CA SER A 51 1.32 -9.45 -0.09
C SER A 51 0.83 -10.82 -0.60
N GLY A 52 1.75 -11.77 -0.79
CA GLY A 52 1.42 -13.15 -1.13
C GLY A 52 0.67 -13.88 -0.01
N GLU A 53 1.04 -13.63 1.26
CA GLU A 53 0.32 -14.15 2.42
C GLU A 53 -1.11 -13.59 2.50
N ILE A 54 -1.29 -12.29 2.21
CA ILE A 54 -2.63 -11.69 2.11
C ILE A 54 -3.42 -12.28 0.95
N ALA A 55 -2.80 -12.47 -0.21
CA ALA A 55 -3.47 -13.08 -1.36
C ALA A 55 -3.95 -14.50 -1.05
N TYR A 56 -3.14 -15.29 -0.34
CA TYR A 56 -3.52 -16.62 0.11
C TYR A 56 -4.68 -16.57 1.12
N LEU A 57 -4.62 -15.67 2.11
CA LEU A 57 -5.70 -15.44 3.07
C LEU A 57 -7.03 -15.14 2.35
N LEU A 58 -7.01 -14.23 1.37
CA LEU A 58 -8.21 -13.81 0.63
C LEU A 58 -8.87 -15.00 -0.09
N ARG A 59 -8.09 -15.84 -0.78
CA ARG A 59 -8.64 -16.94 -1.59
C ARG A 59 -8.90 -18.21 -0.80
N SER A 60 -7.92 -18.65 0.00
CA SER A 60 -7.94 -19.96 0.65
C SER A 60 -8.69 -19.94 1.98
N THR A 61 -8.58 -18.85 2.75
CA THR A 61 -9.18 -18.77 4.09
C THR A 61 -10.53 -18.06 4.06
N LEU A 62 -10.63 -16.96 3.32
CA LEU A 62 -11.85 -16.15 3.25
C LEU A 62 -12.76 -16.53 2.07
N GLY A 63 -12.32 -17.44 1.21
CA GLY A 63 -13.15 -17.97 0.11
C GLY A 63 -13.55 -16.94 -0.94
N LEU A 64 -12.78 -15.84 -1.07
CA LEU A 64 -13.03 -14.86 -2.11
C LEU A 64 -12.62 -15.39 -3.47
N ASN A 65 -13.29 -14.89 -4.50
CA ASN A 65 -13.02 -15.20 -5.90
C ASN A 65 -12.52 -13.96 -6.63
N LYS A 66 -11.94 -14.20 -7.80
CA LYS A 66 -11.59 -13.15 -8.75
C LYS A 66 -12.82 -12.28 -9.04
N GLY A 67 -12.66 -10.96 -8.98
CA GLY A 67 -13.74 -9.99 -9.20
C GLY A 67 -14.53 -9.61 -7.94
N ASP A 68 -14.43 -10.37 -6.85
CA ASP A 68 -15.03 -9.97 -5.57
C ASP A 68 -14.38 -8.68 -5.07
N ARG A 69 -15.15 -7.84 -4.39
CA ARG A 69 -14.68 -6.52 -3.93
C ARG A 69 -14.45 -6.52 -2.43
N VAL A 70 -13.36 -5.89 -2.00
CA VAL A 70 -12.99 -5.71 -0.60
C VAL A 70 -12.69 -4.25 -0.34
N VAL A 71 -13.42 -3.64 0.59
CA VAL A 71 -13.16 -2.27 1.02
C VAL A 71 -11.94 -2.24 1.94
N LEU A 72 -11.00 -1.35 1.66
CA LEU A 72 -9.79 -1.16 2.45
C LEU A 72 -9.87 0.17 3.21
N ALA A 73 -10.38 0.16 4.44
CA ALA A 73 -10.42 1.33 5.31
C ALA A 73 -9.20 1.33 6.25
N PHE A 74 -8.08 1.82 5.73
CA PHE A 74 -6.79 1.85 6.42
C PHE A 74 -6.30 3.29 6.58
N ASN A 75 -5.62 3.54 7.69
CA ASN A 75 -4.75 4.71 7.79
C ASN A 75 -3.56 4.59 6.84
N PHE A 76 -2.92 5.72 6.54
CA PHE A 76 -1.70 5.78 5.76
C PHE A 76 -0.62 4.87 6.36
N GLY A 77 0.08 4.13 5.50
CA GLY A 77 1.18 3.28 5.92
C GLY A 77 1.39 2.07 5.02
N LEU A 78 2.53 1.40 5.20
CA LEU A 78 2.93 0.28 4.35
C LEU A 78 2.05 -0.97 4.52
N ARG A 79 1.33 -1.09 5.64
CA ARG A 79 0.34 -2.15 5.86
C ARG A 79 -0.78 -2.10 4.81
N PHE A 80 -1.28 -0.90 4.51
CA PHE A 80 -2.29 -0.74 3.47
C PHE A 80 -1.76 -1.23 2.12
N PHE A 81 -0.53 -0.85 1.77
CA PHE A 81 0.05 -1.23 0.49
C PHE A 81 0.25 -2.74 0.33
N VAL A 82 0.70 -3.43 1.39
CA VAL A 82 0.78 -4.90 1.42
C VAL A 82 -0.58 -5.55 1.17
N VAL A 83 -1.63 -5.05 1.83
CA VAL A 83 -2.99 -5.59 1.67
C VAL A 83 -3.53 -5.31 0.28
N PHE A 84 -3.33 -4.09 -0.23
CA PHE A 84 -3.71 -3.69 -1.58
C PHE A 84 -3.05 -4.58 -2.65
N LEU A 85 -1.74 -4.80 -2.57
CA LEU A 85 -1.04 -5.72 -3.46
C LEU A 85 -1.55 -7.16 -3.32
N GLY A 86 -1.88 -7.60 -2.10
CA GLY A 86 -2.48 -8.91 -1.87
C GLY A 86 -3.83 -9.09 -2.59
N CYS A 87 -4.69 -8.05 -2.59
CA CYS A 87 -5.91 -8.05 -3.39
C CYS A 87 -5.61 -8.22 -4.88
N LEU A 88 -4.66 -7.43 -5.42
CA LEU A 88 -4.29 -7.50 -6.83
C LEU A 88 -3.78 -8.89 -7.23
N ARG A 89 -2.91 -9.49 -6.41
CA ARG A 89 -2.38 -10.85 -6.62
C ARG A 89 -3.46 -11.93 -6.54
N ALA A 90 -4.50 -11.71 -5.73
CA ALA A 90 -5.64 -12.61 -5.59
C ALA A 90 -6.68 -12.45 -6.72
N GLY A 91 -6.58 -11.42 -7.56
CA GLY A 91 -7.62 -11.03 -8.51
C GLY A 91 -8.87 -10.44 -7.84
N VAL A 92 -8.77 -10.09 -6.55
CA VAL A 92 -9.83 -9.46 -5.76
C VAL A 92 -9.75 -7.96 -6.00
N VAL A 93 -10.89 -7.33 -6.29
CA VAL A 93 -10.97 -5.89 -6.57
C VAL A 93 -10.83 -5.11 -5.27
N ALA A 94 -9.72 -4.42 -5.10
CA ALA A 94 -9.52 -3.54 -3.94
C ALA A 94 -10.42 -2.30 -4.05
N VAL A 95 -10.96 -1.83 -2.93
CA VAL A 95 -11.70 -0.56 -2.86
C VAL A 95 -11.09 0.31 -1.74
N PRO A 96 -9.99 1.03 -2.01
CA PRO A 96 -9.38 1.93 -1.04
C PRO A 96 -10.33 3.06 -0.63
N VAL A 97 -10.48 3.28 0.66
CA VAL A 97 -11.29 4.39 1.20
C VAL A 97 -10.56 5.08 2.34
N TYR A 98 -10.91 6.34 2.58
CA TYR A 98 -10.50 7.00 3.82
C TYR A 98 -11.14 6.30 5.02
N PRO A 99 -10.36 6.01 6.08
CA PRO A 99 -10.91 5.39 7.28
C PRO A 99 -11.88 6.38 7.97
N PRO A 100 -12.95 5.89 8.62
CA PRO A 100 -13.89 6.76 9.31
C PRO A 100 -13.19 7.66 10.33
N ASN A 101 -13.40 8.98 10.23
CA ASN A 101 -12.76 9.96 11.10
C ASN A 101 -13.48 10.01 12.46
N PRO A 102 -12.78 9.77 13.59
CA PRO A 102 -13.39 9.82 14.92
C PRO A 102 -14.11 11.14 15.23
N ALA A 103 -13.57 12.28 14.77
CA ALA A 103 -14.14 13.60 15.04
C ALA A 103 -15.44 13.87 14.26
N THR A 104 -15.66 13.17 13.14
CA THR A 104 -16.84 13.31 12.28
C THR A 104 -17.40 11.94 11.92
N LEU A 105 -17.51 11.06 12.94
CA LEU A 105 -17.73 9.64 12.75
C LEU A 105 -19.02 9.34 11.98
N GLN A 106 -20.16 9.89 12.39
CA GLN A 106 -21.44 9.64 11.72
C GLN A 106 -21.44 10.05 10.25
N LYS A 107 -20.89 11.24 9.94
CA LYS A 107 -20.74 11.72 8.55
C LYS A 107 -19.81 10.81 7.74
N SER A 108 -18.71 10.35 8.34
CA SER A 108 -17.74 9.48 7.67
C SER A 108 -18.31 8.08 7.43
N LEU A 109 -19.11 7.57 8.37
CA LEU A 109 -19.82 6.30 8.23
C LEU A 109 -20.92 6.37 7.17
N GLY A 110 -21.68 7.46 7.09
CA GLY A 110 -22.64 7.67 6.00
C GLY A 110 -21.97 7.61 4.62
N LYS A 111 -20.80 8.24 4.45
CA LYS A 111 -20.01 8.13 3.22
C LYS A 111 -19.54 6.70 2.94
N LEU A 112 -19.12 5.97 3.97
CA LEU A 112 -18.71 4.58 3.84
C LEU A 112 -19.88 3.69 3.39
N SER A 113 -21.08 3.89 3.95
CA SER A 113 -22.29 3.15 3.55
C SER A 113 -22.63 3.38 2.08
N LEU A 114 -22.60 4.63 1.60
CA LEU A 114 -22.84 4.93 0.18
C LEU A 114 -21.82 4.23 -0.75
N ILE A 115 -20.55 4.12 -0.33
CA ILE A 115 -19.54 3.39 -1.09
C ILE A 115 -19.82 1.89 -1.09
N VAL A 116 -20.22 1.33 0.07
CA VAL A 116 -20.57 -0.08 0.22
C VAL A 116 -21.80 -0.43 -0.61
N GLU A 117 -22.83 0.41 -0.62
CA GLU A 117 -24.02 0.27 -1.45
C GLU A 117 -23.66 0.36 -2.94
N SER A 118 -22.77 1.29 -3.32
CA SER A 118 -22.38 1.47 -4.72
C SER A 118 -21.54 0.32 -5.29
N CYS A 119 -20.68 -0.32 -4.48
CA CYS A 119 -19.77 -1.35 -4.98
C CYS A 119 -20.03 -2.77 -4.47
N GLU A 120 -21.01 -2.97 -3.58
CA GLU A 120 -21.41 -4.28 -3.05
C GLU A 120 -20.20 -5.20 -2.71
N PRO A 121 -19.33 -4.77 -1.77
CA PRO A 121 -18.17 -5.53 -1.37
C PRO A 121 -18.58 -6.72 -0.50
N LYS A 122 -17.85 -7.83 -0.59
CA LYS A 122 -18.09 -8.99 0.27
C LYS A 122 -17.65 -8.77 1.71
N MET A 123 -16.72 -7.84 1.94
CA MET A 123 -16.18 -7.56 3.27
C MET A 123 -15.41 -6.25 3.33
N ILE A 124 -15.17 -5.79 4.56
CA ILE A 124 -14.41 -4.59 4.87
C ILE A 124 -13.15 -4.98 5.65
N PHE A 125 -11.99 -4.62 5.11
CA PHE A 125 -10.71 -4.75 5.79
C PHE A 125 -10.35 -3.46 6.52
N LEU A 126 -9.91 -3.60 7.77
CA LEU A 126 -9.56 -2.51 8.66
C LEU A 126 -8.11 -2.65 9.14
N CYS A 127 -7.47 -1.53 9.44
CA CYS A 127 -6.28 -1.56 10.29
C CYS A 127 -6.68 -1.67 11.78
N PRO A 128 -5.76 -2.10 12.68
CA PRO A 128 -6.08 -2.30 14.09
C PRO A 128 -6.69 -1.07 14.77
N LEU A 129 -6.22 0.13 14.44
CA LEU A 129 -6.75 1.37 15.01
C LEU A 129 -8.22 1.61 14.62
N VAL A 130 -8.56 1.42 13.35
CA VAL A 130 -9.94 1.60 12.86
C VAL A 130 -10.85 0.50 13.42
N ASN A 131 -10.36 -0.73 13.57
CA ASN A 131 -11.14 -1.79 14.20
C ASN A 131 -11.41 -1.50 15.69
N LYS A 132 -10.43 -0.93 16.43
CA LYS A 132 -10.65 -0.46 17.80
C LYS A 132 -11.74 0.61 17.86
N LEU A 133 -11.71 1.59 16.96
CA LEU A 133 -12.76 2.62 16.84
C LEU A 133 -14.14 1.99 16.60
N ARG A 134 -14.23 1.03 15.67
CA ARG A 134 -15.47 0.30 15.36
C ARG A 134 -16.03 -0.38 16.60
N LEU A 135 -15.22 -1.19 17.29
CA LEU A 135 -15.65 -1.92 18.48
C LEU A 135 -16.08 -0.97 19.61
N ALA A 136 -15.31 0.10 19.86
CA ALA A 136 -15.66 1.09 20.88
C ALA A 136 -16.97 1.84 20.57
N SER A 137 -17.25 2.11 19.29
CA SER A 137 -18.49 2.76 18.87
C SER A 137 -19.73 1.86 19.01
N LYS A 138 -19.58 0.53 18.85
CA LYS A 138 -20.68 -0.43 19.06
C LYS A 138 -21.15 -0.45 20.52
N VAL A 139 -20.22 -0.35 21.47
CA VAL A 139 -20.55 -0.29 22.91
C VAL A 139 -21.41 0.94 23.22
N ARG A 140 -21.08 2.09 22.61
CA ARG A 140 -21.87 3.33 22.78
C ARG A 140 -23.22 3.27 22.05
N ALA A 141 -23.30 2.53 20.95
CA ALA A 141 -24.50 2.40 20.14
C ALA A 141 -25.58 1.50 20.76
N VAL A 142 -25.29 0.76 21.83
CA VAL A 142 -26.29 -0.04 22.58
C VAL A 142 -27.48 0.83 23.04
N ALA A 143 -27.26 2.13 23.25
CA ALA A 143 -28.32 3.09 23.58
C ALA A 143 -29.13 3.62 22.38
N THR A 144 -28.67 3.44 21.14
CA THR A 144 -29.24 4.05 19.91
C THR A 144 -29.70 3.03 18.86
N GLY A 145 -29.43 1.74 19.07
CA GLY A 145 -29.89 0.65 18.18
C GLY A 145 -29.13 0.52 16.85
N ASN A 146 -28.29 1.48 16.47
CA ASN A 146 -27.50 1.42 15.23
C ASN A 146 -26.09 2.00 15.44
N SER A 147 -25.06 1.19 15.15
CA SER A 147 -23.66 1.63 15.24
C SER A 147 -23.23 2.58 14.11
N GLY A 148 -24.03 2.70 13.05
CA GLY A 148 -23.72 3.45 11.82
C GLY A 148 -22.75 2.73 10.89
N TRP A 149 -22.13 1.62 11.34
CA TRP A 149 -21.23 0.82 10.50
C TRP A 149 -22.03 -0.09 9.56
N PRO A 150 -21.61 -0.24 8.29
CA PRO A 150 -22.24 -1.18 7.35
C PRO A 150 -22.33 -2.60 7.90
N ASP A 151 -23.43 -3.29 7.62
CA ASP A 151 -23.63 -4.68 8.03
C ASP A 151 -22.95 -5.66 7.07
N LEU A 152 -21.63 -5.80 7.24
CA LEU A 152 -20.78 -6.69 6.45
C LEU A 152 -19.77 -7.41 7.35
N PRO A 153 -19.18 -8.53 6.89
CA PRO A 153 -18.03 -9.12 7.55
C PRO A 153 -16.85 -8.13 7.59
N TYR A 154 -16.21 -8.03 8.75
CA TYR A 154 -15.01 -7.22 8.95
C TYR A 154 -13.81 -8.11 9.20
N HIS A 155 -12.67 -7.78 8.61
CA HIS A 155 -11.40 -8.46 8.87
C HIS A 155 -10.28 -7.46 9.15
N CYS A 156 -9.35 -7.84 10.03
CA CYS A 156 -8.17 -7.03 10.34
C CYS A 156 -6.93 -7.87 10.03
N PRO A 157 -6.43 -7.83 8.78
CA PRO A 157 -5.34 -8.70 8.37
C PRO A 157 -4.07 -8.42 9.18
N MET A 158 -3.46 -9.51 9.65
CA MET A 158 -2.18 -9.48 10.34
C MET A 158 -1.06 -9.36 9.31
N VAL A 159 -0.49 -8.16 9.20
CA VAL A 159 0.76 -7.94 8.44
C VAL A 159 1.86 -7.77 9.47
N LYS A 160 2.82 -8.71 9.50
CA LYS A 160 3.99 -8.63 10.38
C LYS A 160 4.77 -7.37 10.07
N GLU A 161 5.04 -6.53 11.06
CA GLU A 161 5.86 -5.34 10.91
C GLU A 161 7.34 -5.73 10.72
N GLU A 162 7.99 -5.20 9.68
CA GLU A 162 9.45 -5.28 9.58
C GLU A 162 10.01 -4.18 10.48
N THR A 163 10.69 -4.61 11.53
CA THR A 163 11.42 -3.75 12.44
C THR A 163 12.60 -3.09 11.72
N PRO A 164 13.04 -1.91 12.18
CA PRO A 164 14.23 -1.26 11.62
C PRO A 164 15.40 -2.24 11.71
N SER A 165 16.04 -2.50 10.56
CA SER A 165 17.35 -3.17 10.52
C SER A 165 18.29 -2.36 11.39
N LYS A 166 18.59 -2.87 12.60
CA LYS A 166 19.78 -2.45 13.32
C LYS A 166 20.95 -2.98 12.50
N ALA A 167 21.60 -2.08 11.78
CA ALA A 167 22.93 -2.36 11.25
C ALA A 167 23.81 -2.88 12.40
N ASN A 168 24.36 -4.07 12.22
CA ASN A 168 25.46 -4.71 12.97
C ASN A 168 25.56 -4.43 14.48
N THR A 169 25.08 -5.37 15.28
CA THR A 169 25.77 -5.75 16.52
C THR A 169 25.88 -7.27 16.57
N SER A 170 27.09 -7.75 16.32
CA SER A 170 27.50 -9.14 16.58
C SER A 170 27.28 -9.44 18.07
N SER A 171 26.46 -10.45 18.38
CA SER A 171 26.56 -11.31 19.57
C SER A 171 25.21 -11.98 19.84
N SER A 172 25.14 -13.28 19.58
CA SER A 172 24.43 -14.32 20.37
C SER A 172 24.15 -15.57 19.53
N SER A 173 25.20 -16.10 18.92
CA SER A 173 25.29 -17.53 18.61
C SER A 173 25.53 -18.28 19.92
N SER A 174 24.46 -18.71 20.60
CA SER A 174 24.46 -19.79 21.62
C SER A 174 23.06 -19.96 22.24
N PHE A 175 22.14 -20.70 21.60
CA PHE A 175 21.09 -21.42 22.36
C PHE A 175 20.30 -22.50 21.59
N ARG A 176 20.61 -22.85 20.34
CA ARG A 176 19.82 -23.86 19.59
C ARG A 176 20.37 -25.29 19.62
N LEU A 177 21.36 -25.59 20.46
CA LEU A 177 22.00 -26.90 20.49
C LEU A 177 21.54 -27.80 21.65
N LEU A 178 20.28 -27.73 22.08
CA LEU A 178 19.68 -28.79 22.90
C LEU A 178 18.21 -28.92 22.56
N MET A 179 17.91 -30.02 21.86
CA MET A 179 16.65 -30.80 21.79
C MET A 179 16.54 -31.36 20.37
N GLY A 180 17.09 -32.56 20.20
CA GLY A 180 16.97 -33.33 18.98
C GLY A 180 15.59 -33.98 18.84
N GLY A 181 15.24 -34.30 17.59
CA GLY A 181 14.32 -35.40 17.27
C GLY A 181 12.86 -34.99 17.02
N GLY A 182 12.56 -34.62 15.78
CA GLY A 182 11.19 -34.56 15.29
C GLY A 182 11.14 -34.26 13.81
N ARG A 183 11.08 -35.32 12.98
CA ARG A 183 10.66 -35.21 11.57
C ARG A 183 9.26 -34.59 11.55
N THR A 184 9.16 -33.30 11.28
CA THR A 184 7.91 -32.69 10.86
C THR A 184 7.93 -32.55 9.35
N SER A 185 6.89 -33.14 8.76
CA SER A 185 6.65 -33.21 7.33
C SER A 185 6.64 -31.82 6.70
N ASN A 186 7.42 -31.69 5.63
CA ASN A 186 7.58 -30.50 4.80
C ASN A 186 6.32 -30.20 3.93
N ALA A 187 5.12 -30.46 4.46
CA ALA A 187 3.85 -30.47 3.71
C ALA A 187 3.01 -29.19 3.89
N ASP A 188 3.21 -28.42 4.96
CA ASP A 188 2.35 -27.26 5.29
C ASP A 188 2.98 -25.88 4.94
N GLU A 189 4.24 -25.84 4.49
CA GLU A 189 4.87 -24.60 4.01
C GLU A 189 4.65 -24.33 2.51
N ARG A 190 4.01 -25.26 1.79
CA ARG A 190 4.09 -25.32 0.33
C ARG A 190 3.19 -24.38 -0.47
N ARG A 191 2.27 -23.61 0.13
CA ARG A 191 1.60 -22.47 -0.55
C ARG A 191 1.17 -21.37 0.44
N LYS A 192 2.13 -20.65 1.05
CA LYS A 192 1.82 -19.40 1.78
C LYS A 192 1.74 -18.16 0.87
N SER A 193 1.96 -18.32 -0.43
CA SER A 193 1.91 -17.25 -1.42
C SER A 193 0.94 -17.63 -2.54
N PHE A 194 0.12 -16.67 -2.97
CA PHE A 194 -0.88 -16.84 -4.02
C PHE A 194 -0.71 -15.77 -5.10
N ASP A 195 -0.73 -16.19 -6.37
CA ASP A 195 -0.72 -15.37 -7.58
C ASP A 195 -1.72 -15.99 -8.57
N ASP A 196 -2.88 -15.36 -8.79
CA ASP A 196 -3.91 -15.91 -9.68
C ASP A 196 -3.42 -15.88 -11.15
N PRO A 197 -3.18 -17.03 -11.80
CA PRO A 197 -2.67 -17.06 -13.15
C PRO A 197 -3.70 -16.62 -14.20
N SER A 198 -4.99 -16.54 -13.83
CA SER A 198 -6.11 -16.20 -14.70
C SER A 198 -6.41 -14.70 -14.78
N ILE A 199 -5.67 -13.85 -14.06
CA ILE A 199 -5.78 -12.39 -14.21
C ILE A 199 -5.39 -12.00 -15.63
N LYS A 200 -6.12 -11.06 -16.22
CA LYS A 200 -5.99 -10.51 -17.56
C LYS A 200 -5.93 -8.99 -17.48
N ALA A 201 -5.41 -8.35 -18.51
CA ALA A 201 -5.33 -6.89 -18.58
C ALA A 201 -6.70 -6.20 -18.45
N ALA A 202 -7.78 -6.81 -18.96
CA ALA A 202 -9.13 -6.26 -18.91
C ALA A 202 -9.83 -6.43 -17.55
N ASP A 203 -9.28 -7.23 -16.63
CA ASP A 203 -9.88 -7.39 -15.31
C ASP A 203 -9.72 -6.11 -14.49
N VAL A 204 -10.72 -5.80 -13.67
CA VAL A 204 -10.66 -4.68 -12.73
C VAL A 204 -9.66 -5.01 -11.62
N ALA A 205 -8.68 -4.14 -11.42
CA ALA A 205 -7.69 -4.22 -10.36
C ALA A 205 -8.22 -3.60 -9.06
N PHE A 206 -8.78 -2.39 -9.17
CA PHE A 206 -9.35 -1.68 -8.03
C PHE A 206 -10.39 -0.65 -8.46
N LEU A 207 -11.21 -0.21 -7.50
CA LEU A 207 -12.12 0.92 -7.67
C LEU A 207 -11.55 2.15 -6.97
N GLN A 208 -11.36 3.24 -7.71
CA GLN A 208 -10.98 4.53 -7.15
C GLN A 208 -12.23 5.38 -6.99
N PHE A 209 -12.67 5.56 -5.75
CA PHE A 209 -13.72 6.53 -5.47
C PHE A 209 -13.15 7.94 -5.49
N THR A 210 -13.80 8.83 -6.22
CA THR A 210 -13.47 10.26 -6.25
C THR A 210 -14.32 10.99 -5.24
N SER A 211 -13.78 12.06 -4.65
CA SER A 211 -14.51 12.93 -3.72
C SER A 211 -15.53 13.83 -4.43
N GLY A 212 -16.08 13.39 -5.56
CA GLY A 212 -16.92 14.18 -6.47
C GLY A 212 -18.00 14.96 -5.73
N SER A 213 -18.27 16.17 -6.20
CA SER A 213 -19.21 17.14 -5.60
C SER A 213 -20.70 16.75 -5.69
N THR A 214 -21.01 15.54 -6.16
CA THR A 214 -22.36 14.98 -6.25
C THR A 214 -22.67 14.11 -5.03
N SER A 215 -23.94 13.99 -4.64
CA SER A 215 -24.37 13.21 -3.47
C SER A 215 -23.92 11.74 -3.51
N ASP A 216 -23.78 11.19 -4.72
CA ASP A 216 -23.51 9.77 -4.91
C ASP A 216 -22.02 9.55 -5.25
N PRO A 217 -21.30 8.72 -4.47
CA PRO A 217 -19.90 8.42 -4.72
C PRO A 217 -19.74 7.61 -6.00
N LYS A 218 -18.84 8.03 -6.89
CA LYS A 218 -18.58 7.34 -8.17
C LYS A 218 -17.26 6.57 -8.09
N GLY A 219 -17.34 5.25 -8.21
CA GLY A 219 -16.18 4.36 -8.27
C GLY A 219 -15.67 4.23 -9.70
N VAL A 220 -14.49 4.78 -9.98
CA VAL A 220 -13.81 4.59 -11.27
C VAL A 220 -13.21 3.18 -11.29
N MET A 221 -13.64 2.36 -12.25
CA MET A 221 -13.09 1.02 -12.46
C MET A 221 -11.72 1.12 -13.14
N ILE A 222 -10.66 0.74 -12.42
CA ILE A 222 -9.30 0.73 -12.97
C ILE A 222 -8.92 -0.71 -13.29
N THR A 223 -8.70 -1.01 -14.57
CA THR A 223 -8.24 -2.34 -15.00
C THR A 223 -6.74 -2.52 -14.79
N PHE A 224 -6.27 -3.78 -14.78
CA PHE A 224 -4.83 -4.06 -14.77
C PHE A 224 -4.09 -3.43 -15.95
N GLY A 225 -4.72 -3.39 -17.13
CA GLY A 225 -4.18 -2.75 -18.33
C GLY A 225 -4.09 -1.24 -18.20
N ASN A 226 -5.12 -0.58 -17.65
CA ASN A 226 -5.07 0.85 -17.35
C ASN A 226 -3.94 1.18 -16.37
N LEU A 227 -3.82 0.36 -15.32
CA LEU A 227 -2.83 0.56 -14.28
C LEU A 227 -1.40 0.36 -14.78
N ASP A 228 -1.12 -0.73 -15.50
CA ASP A 228 0.23 -0.98 -16.04
C ASP A 228 0.64 0.07 -17.08
N HIS A 229 -0.29 0.46 -17.96
CA HIS A 229 -0.03 1.53 -18.93
C HIS A 229 0.33 2.84 -18.21
N ASN A 230 -0.50 3.27 -17.25
CA ASN A 230 -0.25 4.51 -16.51
C ASN A 230 1.08 4.46 -15.74
N ILE A 231 1.37 3.38 -15.03
CA ILE A 231 2.64 3.20 -14.31
C ILE A 231 3.83 3.27 -15.28
N SER A 232 3.74 2.61 -16.43
CA SER A 232 4.81 2.59 -17.42
C SER A 232 5.06 3.98 -18.01
N SER A 233 4.00 4.74 -18.29
CA SER A 233 4.11 6.13 -18.75
C SER A 233 4.77 7.03 -17.71
N VAL A 234 4.39 6.90 -16.43
CA VAL A 234 4.98 7.70 -15.35
C VAL A 234 6.45 7.32 -15.10
N LEU A 235 6.79 6.03 -15.17
CA LEU A 235 8.18 5.57 -15.06
C LEU A 235 9.02 6.15 -16.20
N LEU A 236 8.53 6.12 -17.44
CA LEU A 236 9.22 6.69 -18.59
C LEU A 236 9.43 8.20 -18.43
N SER A 237 8.39 8.96 -18.08
CA SER A 237 8.49 10.42 -17.92
C SER A 237 9.44 10.80 -16.77
N SER A 238 9.32 10.14 -15.63
CA SER A 238 10.19 10.33 -14.47
C SER A 238 11.64 9.90 -14.77
N ASN A 239 11.84 8.89 -15.63
CA ASN A 239 13.15 8.51 -16.14
C ASN A 239 13.82 9.62 -16.92
N MET A 240 13.09 10.18 -17.89
CA MET A 240 13.56 11.30 -18.71
C MET A 240 13.82 12.56 -17.88
N GLU A 241 12.92 12.89 -16.96
CA GLU A 241 13.07 14.09 -16.14
C GLU A 241 14.28 14.00 -15.19
N ILE A 242 14.48 12.86 -14.54
CA ILE A 242 15.67 12.64 -13.70
C ILE A 242 16.95 12.74 -14.53
N ALA A 243 16.98 12.14 -15.73
CA ALA A 243 18.14 12.21 -16.62
C ALA A 243 18.42 13.65 -17.09
N ALA A 244 17.38 14.41 -17.47
CA ALA A 244 17.52 15.80 -17.90
C ALA A 244 18.08 16.73 -16.80
N ARG A 245 17.88 16.37 -15.53
CA ARG A 245 18.43 17.08 -14.36
C ARG A 245 19.81 16.56 -13.93
N GLY A 246 20.43 15.67 -14.70
CA GLY A 246 21.74 15.07 -14.38
C GLY A 246 21.69 14.01 -13.27
N GLY A 247 20.52 13.42 -13.01
CA GLY A 247 20.37 12.31 -12.06
C GLY A 247 21.02 11.01 -12.55
N PRO A 248 21.18 10.01 -11.66
CA PRO A 248 21.86 8.78 -12.00
C PRO A 248 21.01 7.95 -12.98
N PRO A 249 21.64 7.04 -13.73
CA PRO A 249 20.92 6.17 -14.65
C PRO A 249 19.86 5.35 -13.89
N PRO A 250 18.81 4.87 -14.57
CA PRO A 250 17.74 4.06 -13.95
C PRO A 250 18.21 2.87 -13.11
N GLN A 251 19.45 2.43 -13.33
CA GLN A 251 20.06 1.22 -12.78
C GLN A 251 20.71 1.45 -11.40
N ASP A 252 20.97 2.71 -11.01
CA ASP A 252 21.79 3.06 -9.84
C ASP A 252 20.98 3.30 -8.55
N GLY A 253 19.68 2.98 -8.56
CA GLY A 253 18.80 3.13 -7.41
C GLY A 253 18.28 4.55 -7.22
N ARG A 254 17.10 4.81 -7.79
CA ARG A 254 16.39 6.09 -7.65
C ARG A 254 15.66 6.20 -6.32
N ALA A 255 15.43 7.44 -5.90
CA ALA A 255 14.76 7.76 -4.65
C ALA A 255 13.51 8.62 -4.86
N TRP A 256 12.41 8.22 -4.23
CA TRP A 256 11.12 8.91 -4.25
C TRP A 256 10.74 9.41 -2.84
N PHE A 257 10.08 10.55 -2.74
CA PHE A 257 9.47 11.00 -1.49
C PHE A 257 7.97 11.28 -1.65
N SER A 258 7.16 10.75 -0.73
CA SER A 258 5.72 11.02 -0.70
C SER A 258 5.18 11.14 0.73
N TRP A 259 4.42 12.20 0.98
CA TRP A 259 3.56 12.33 2.15
C TRP A 259 2.08 12.20 1.77
N LEU A 260 1.78 11.91 0.51
CA LEU A 260 0.42 11.91 -0.01
C LEU A 260 -0.41 10.73 0.52
N PRO A 261 -1.71 10.93 0.76
CA PRO A 261 -2.65 9.86 1.08
C PRO A 261 -2.61 8.69 0.09
N THR A 262 -2.36 7.46 0.58
CA THR A 262 -2.40 6.24 -0.25
C THR A 262 -3.82 5.79 -0.63
N SER A 263 -4.85 6.49 -0.18
CA SER A 263 -6.24 6.33 -0.63
C SER A 263 -6.60 7.23 -1.83
N HIS A 264 -5.70 8.15 -2.21
CA HIS A 264 -5.83 9.02 -3.37
C HIS A 264 -4.91 8.51 -4.50
N ASP A 265 -5.27 8.75 -5.74
CA ASP A 265 -4.54 8.25 -6.92
C ASP A 265 -3.05 8.66 -6.93
N MET A 266 -2.71 9.93 -6.67
CA MET A 266 -1.35 10.43 -6.62
C MET A 266 -0.53 9.76 -5.52
N GLY A 267 -1.10 9.49 -4.35
CA GLY A 267 -0.36 8.81 -3.29
C GLY A 267 -0.23 7.30 -3.52
N LEU A 268 -1.28 6.67 -4.05
CA LEU A 268 -1.32 5.23 -4.33
C LEU A 268 -0.48 4.87 -5.57
N ILE A 269 -0.85 5.42 -6.71
CA ILE A 269 -0.27 5.05 -8.00
C ILE A 269 1.12 5.70 -8.13
N GLN A 270 1.17 7.03 -8.16
CA GLN A 270 2.41 7.76 -8.40
C GLN A 270 3.36 7.66 -7.19
N GLY A 271 2.84 7.81 -5.98
CA GLY A 271 3.63 7.86 -4.76
C GLY A 271 4.11 6.51 -4.24
N THR A 272 3.47 5.40 -4.66
CA THR A 272 3.75 4.06 -4.09
C THR A 272 3.95 2.98 -5.16
N LEU A 273 3.00 2.79 -6.10
CA LEU A 273 3.12 1.73 -7.11
C LEU A 273 4.22 2.00 -8.12
N VAL A 274 4.35 3.23 -8.60
CA VAL A 274 5.41 3.63 -9.55
C VAL A 274 6.80 3.35 -8.96
N PRO A 275 7.20 3.84 -7.78
CA PRO A 275 8.50 3.50 -7.23
C PRO A 275 8.64 2.01 -6.94
N PHE A 276 7.57 1.30 -6.57
CA PHE A 276 7.63 -0.15 -6.34
C PHE A 276 7.91 -0.94 -7.64
N VAL A 277 7.21 -0.61 -8.73
CA VAL A 277 7.41 -1.26 -10.04
C VAL A 277 8.73 -0.83 -10.67
N GLY A 278 9.17 0.41 -10.43
CA GLY A 278 10.44 0.93 -10.92
C GLY A 278 11.67 0.44 -10.16
N GLY A 279 11.50 -0.22 -9.01
CA GLY A 279 12.62 -0.64 -8.15
C GLY A 279 13.28 0.51 -7.38
N TRP A 280 12.55 1.58 -7.12
CA TRP A 280 13.05 2.79 -6.47
C TRP A 280 12.80 2.75 -4.98
N THR A 281 13.79 3.18 -4.20
CA THR A 281 13.59 3.37 -2.77
C THR A 281 12.69 4.59 -2.56
N ALA A 282 11.75 4.50 -1.63
CA ALA A 282 10.79 5.53 -1.30
C ALA A 282 10.86 5.86 0.19
N ALA A 283 10.74 7.14 0.50
CA ALA A 283 10.60 7.64 1.85
C ALA A 283 9.24 8.30 2.04
N TYR A 284 8.64 8.06 3.19
CA TYR A 284 7.29 8.50 3.49
C TYR A 284 7.20 9.16 4.85
N CYS A 285 6.29 10.12 4.99
CA CYS A 285 5.75 10.55 6.28
C CYS A 285 4.23 10.71 6.16
N SER A 286 3.52 10.95 7.27
CA SER A 286 2.07 11.09 7.19
C SER A 286 1.66 12.46 6.61
N PRO A 287 0.50 12.57 5.92
CA PRO A 287 -0.04 13.86 5.50
C PRO A 287 -0.23 14.83 6.68
N ILE A 288 -0.51 14.31 7.88
CA ILE A 288 -0.67 15.10 9.10
C ILE A 288 0.68 15.70 9.52
N SER A 289 1.76 14.94 9.40
CA SER A 289 3.12 15.41 9.67
C SER A 289 3.48 16.60 8.75
N PHE A 290 3.16 16.50 7.47
CA PHE A 290 3.31 17.61 6.51
C PHE A 290 2.45 18.83 6.89
N LEU A 291 1.15 18.64 7.14
CA LEU A 291 0.24 19.75 7.49
C LEU A 291 0.65 20.47 8.78
N ARG A 292 1.20 19.75 9.76
CA ARG A 292 1.75 20.32 10.99
C ARG A 292 3.03 21.09 10.76
N ARG A 293 3.94 20.56 9.95
CA ARG A 293 5.28 21.14 9.70
C ARG A 293 5.70 20.96 8.24
N PRO A 294 5.30 21.86 7.32
CA PRO A 294 5.51 21.68 5.88
C PRO A 294 6.98 21.49 5.47
N LEU A 295 7.92 22.08 6.21
CA LEU A 295 9.36 21.94 5.97
C LEU A 295 9.86 20.48 6.04
N VAL A 296 9.14 19.58 6.73
CA VAL A 296 9.47 18.15 6.79
C VAL A 296 9.55 17.52 5.39
N TRP A 297 8.80 18.04 4.42
CA TRP A 297 8.84 17.58 3.05
C TRP A 297 10.24 17.81 2.44
N LEU A 298 10.73 19.04 2.50
CA LEU A 298 12.01 19.43 1.91
C LEU A 298 13.19 18.82 2.67
N GLU A 299 13.10 18.75 4.01
CA GLU A 299 14.10 18.10 4.86
C GLU A 299 14.28 16.63 4.54
N LEU A 300 13.17 15.86 4.46
CA LEU A 300 13.24 14.43 4.19
C LEU A 300 13.66 14.16 2.75
N MET A 301 13.24 14.99 1.79
CA MET A 301 13.74 14.90 0.42
C MET A 301 15.25 15.11 0.36
N SER A 302 15.78 16.12 1.05
CA SER A 302 17.21 16.39 1.11
C SER A 302 17.98 15.24 1.79
N LYS A 303 17.48 14.77 2.94
CA LYS A 303 18.06 13.67 3.72
C LYS A 303 18.14 12.36 2.92
N GLU A 304 17.07 12.01 2.23
CA GLU A 304 16.98 10.78 1.44
C GLU A 304 17.52 10.94 0.01
N LYS A 305 18.00 12.15 -0.34
CA LYS A 305 18.43 12.50 -1.71
C LYS A 305 17.36 12.14 -2.74
N SER A 306 16.10 12.37 -2.38
CA SER A 306 14.95 12.06 -3.22
C SER A 306 14.97 12.92 -4.47
N GLN A 307 14.81 12.27 -5.62
CA GLN A 307 14.89 12.93 -6.91
C GLN A 307 13.51 13.33 -7.43
N MET A 308 12.49 12.64 -6.95
CA MET A 308 11.11 12.84 -7.36
C MET A 308 10.20 12.92 -6.13
N THR A 309 9.18 13.76 -6.28
CA THR A 309 8.07 13.90 -5.36
C THR A 309 6.89 14.44 -6.16
N ALA A 310 5.69 14.36 -5.60
CA ALA A 310 4.52 14.99 -6.17
C ALA A 310 3.69 15.59 -5.05
N ALA A 311 3.04 16.71 -5.34
CA ALA A 311 2.16 17.39 -4.40
C ALA A 311 1.12 18.24 -5.15
N PRO A 312 -0.08 18.41 -4.60
CA PRO A 312 -1.05 19.38 -5.11
C PRO A 312 -0.54 20.82 -4.90
N ASP A 313 -1.00 21.75 -5.73
CA ASP A 313 -0.57 23.16 -5.75
C ASP A 313 -0.61 23.84 -4.35
N PHE A 314 -1.63 23.55 -3.53
CA PHE A 314 -1.73 24.15 -2.19
C PHE A 314 -0.52 23.83 -1.31
N ALA A 315 0.13 22.68 -1.51
CA ALA A 315 1.24 22.24 -0.68
C ALA A 315 2.47 23.14 -0.87
N TYR A 316 2.75 23.53 -2.12
CA TYR A 316 3.83 24.47 -2.44
C TYR A 316 3.57 25.84 -1.79
N ARG A 317 2.33 26.34 -1.91
CA ARG A 317 1.93 27.61 -1.27
C ARG A 317 2.04 27.53 0.25
N LEU A 318 1.71 26.39 0.84
CA LEU A 318 1.82 26.17 2.28
C LEU A 318 3.29 26.18 2.73
N CYS A 319 4.21 25.58 1.95
CA CYS A 319 5.64 25.67 2.21
C CYS A 319 6.14 27.11 2.17
N VAL A 320 5.82 27.87 1.12
CA VAL A 320 6.23 29.29 1.00
C VAL A 320 5.76 30.13 2.20
N ARG A 321 4.58 29.82 2.76
CA ARG A 321 4.03 30.56 3.90
C ARG A 321 4.58 30.17 5.27
N LYS A 322 5.11 28.96 5.42
CA LYS A 322 5.42 28.36 6.73
C LYS A 322 6.85 27.83 6.87
N CYS A 323 7.66 27.90 5.83
CA CYS A 323 9.06 27.49 5.82
C CYS A 323 9.97 28.72 5.88
#